data_AF-E1Z201-F1
#
_entry.id   AF-E1Z201-F1
#
_cell.length_a   1.000
_cell.length_b   1.000
_cell.length_c   1.000
_cell.angle_alpha   90.00
_cell.angle_beta   90.00
_cell.angle_gamma   90.00
#
_symmetry.space_group_name_H-M   'P 1'
#
loop_
_entity.id
_entity.type
_entity.pdbx_description
1 polymer ?
#
loop_
_entity_poly.entity_id
_entity_poly.type
_entity_poly.pdbx_seq_one_letter_code
_entity_poly.pdbx_strand_id
1 'polypeptide(L)'
;MGRSCLGRRLGSSLLLLAAAAAVAAVRDTKYYDHLGVSPDADERTIQKAYRRAALRYHPDRNPDKPDAEERFREVAAAYEVLSDSEKRQIYDRYGEQGLNQQQQGGGGPGGNFHFQHGDAFNIFETVFGGMGGGGGQRMHFQFGGGGGGMGGGFGGMGGGHGGQHGGGGRRHETAGLYDNDAFVQDLTEDTFPEGDGDGWIWLIEFYAPWCGHCRQLAPKWRKVAEALHGVAKVAAVNCEQQQALCQEQGVRGYPTIKAFSGGHLHEYKGDRSARHLKDWALGLLPKHIKTVNKQQHLADFLRQCTSGTGGGSSKWGVCALLLSDKSETSALYKSLALRYKGKIAFGEALRSNAEISREFGVSKYPTLLVICGGNKDVVVKYEGEMKSTKLSRFLNQFYSGKACAAAIKIDAANDLSKMRVGQLKQILESRGEKCKECVEKADYVAKIRAVFGIGDTAQQPPHSEL
;
A
#
# COMPACT_ATOMS: atom_id res chain seq x y z
N MET A 1 49.75 -55.87 -64.37
CA MET A 1 51.19 -55.59 -64.20
C MET A 1 51.35 -54.19 -63.61
N GLY A 2 52.25 -54.01 -62.64
CA GLY A 2 52.84 -52.70 -62.35
C GLY A 2 52.18 -51.87 -61.26
N ARG A 3 52.84 -51.85 -60.09
CA ARG A 3 52.60 -50.98 -58.94
C ARG A 3 52.96 -49.51 -59.22
N SER A 4 52.49 -48.65 -58.31
CA SER A 4 53.13 -47.42 -57.76
C SER A 4 52.67 -46.08 -58.34
N CYS A 5 52.02 -45.23 -57.55
CA CYS A 5 52.69 -44.21 -56.75
C CYS A 5 51.69 -43.37 -55.92
N LEU A 6 52.18 -42.96 -54.74
CA LEU A 6 51.50 -42.23 -53.69
C LEU A 6 51.11 -40.79 -54.11
N GLY A 7 49.97 -40.33 -53.59
CA GLY A 7 49.59 -38.92 -53.56
C GLY A 7 48.64 -38.62 -52.41
N ARG A 8 49.19 -38.25 -51.25
CA ARG A 8 48.48 -37.72 -50.08
C ARG A 8 47.67 -36.46 -50.47
N ARG A 9 46.44 -36.33 -49.95
CA ARG A 9 45.90 -35.08 -49.38
C ARG A 9 44.68 -35.35 -48.48
N LEU A 10 44.98 -35.41 -47.19
CA LEU A 10 44.25 -34.89 -46.02
C LEU A 10 42.71 -34.88 -46.09
N GLY A 11 42.10 -35.80 -45.34
CA GLY A 11 40.68 -35.75 -44.98
C GLY A 11 40.40 -34.58 -44.04
N SER A 12 39.39 -33.79 -44.39
CA SER A 12 38.85 -32.72 -43.57
C SER A 12 37.95 -33.33 -42.50
N SER A 13 38.47 -33.53 -41.29
CA SER A 13 37.67 -33.86 -40.11
C SER A 13 36.78 -32.67 -39.75
N LEU A 14 35.48 -32.84 -39.95
CA LEU A 14 34.44 -31.94 -39.47
C LEU A 14 34.35 -32.08 -37.94
N LEU A 15 35.07 -31.23 -37.20
CA LEU A 15 34.91 -31.10 -35.76
C LEU A 15 33.63 -30.28 -35.49
N LEU A 16 32.61 -30.94 -34.96
CA LEU A 16 31.49 -30.31 -34.27
C LEU A 16 32.01 -29.62 -33.00
N LEU A 17 32.25 -28.31 -33.08
CA LEU A 17 32.46 -27.46 -31.91
C LEU A 17 31.10 -27.19 -31.25
N ALA A 18 30.78 -27.98 -30.24
CA ALA A 18 29.81 -27.58 -29.23
C ALA A 18 30.40 -26.40 -28.46
N ALA A 19 29.88 -25.20 -28.68
CA ALA A 19 30.18 -24.04 -27.85
C ALA A 19 29.53 -24.25 -26.48
N ALA A 20 30.26 -24.85 -25.55
CA ALA A 20 29.94 -24.74 -24.14
C ALA A 20 30.18 -23.28 -23.72
N ALA A 21 29.11 -22.54 -23.47
CA ALA A 21 29.20 -21.23 -22.83
C ALA A 21 29.93 -21.41 -21.50
N ALA A 22 31.08 -20.76 -21.34
CA ALA A 22 31.78 -20.72 -20.07
C ALA A 22 30.90 -19.98 -19.06
N VAL A 23 30.24 -20.72 -18.17
CA VAL A 23 29.61 -20.16 -16.98
C VAL A 23 30.73 -19.50 -16.16
N ALA A 24 30.63 -18.20 -15.90
CA ALA A 24 31.54 -17.54 -14.97
C ALA A 24 31.42 -18.27 -13.63
N ALA A 25 32.48 -18.98 -13.24
CA ALA A 25 32.49 -19.76 -12.01
C ALA A 25 32.48 -18.79 -10.82
N VAL A 26 31.29 -18.57 -10.25
CA VAL A 26 31.08 -17.79 -9.04
C VAL A 26 31.63 -18.60 -7.86
N ARG A 27 32.34 -17.93 -6.95
CA ARG A 27 33.02 -18.60 -5.83
C ARG A 27 32.05 -19.20 -4.81
N ASP A 28 30.87 -18.63 -4.66
CA ASP A 28 29.82 -19.05 -3.72
C ASP A 28 28.44 -18.84 -4.37
N THR A 29 27.58 -19.86 -4.34
CA THR A 29 26.23 -19.81 -4.92
C THR A 29 25.13 -19.58 -3.88
N LYS A 30 25.45 -19.57 -2.59
CA LYS A 30 24.48 -19.59 -1.49
C LYS A 30 23.37 -18.54 -1.61
N TYR A 31 23.70 -17.29 -1.97
CA TYR A 31 22.69 -16.23 -2.14
C TYR A 31 21.83 -16.41 -3.40
N TYR A 32 22.43 -16.93 -4.46
CA TYR A 32 21.70 -17.30 -5.68
C TYR A 32 20.74 -18.47 -5.41
N ASP A 33 21.18 -19.44 -4.60
CA ASP A 33 20.41 -20.61 -4.18
C ASP A 33 19.24 -20.23 -3.26
N HIS A 34 19.43 -19.29 -2.32
CA HIS A 34 18.35 -18.77 -1.47
C HIS A 34 17.23 -18.09 -2.29
N LEU A 35 17.60 -17.41 -3.38
CA LEU A 35 16.63 -16.82 -4.31
C LEU A 35 16.14 -17.82 -5.37
N GLY A 36 16.80 -18.96 -5.54
CA GLY A 36 16.49 -19.96 -6.57
C GLY A 36 16.72 -19.44 -7.98
N VAL A 37 17.80 -18.67 -8.18
CA VAL A 37 18.19 -18.09 -9.47
C VAL A 37 19.61 -18.51 -9.84
N SER A 38 19.93 -18.47 -11.12
CA SER A 38 21.27 -18.77 -11.62
C SER A 38 22.23 -17.59 -11.38
N PRO A 39 23.55 -17.79 -11.21
CA PRO A 39 24.49 -16.70 -11.00
C PRO A 39 24.62 -15.70 -12.18
N ASP A 40 24.22 -16.10 -13.39
CA ASP A 40 24.09 -15.25 -14.57
C ASP A 40 22.76 -14.48 -14.64
N ALA A 41 21.87 -14.63 -13.66
CA ALA A 41 20.57 -13.98 -13.64
C ALA A 41 20.70 -12.46 -13.69
N ASP A 42 19.90 -11.84 -14.57
CA ASP A 42 19.78 -10.40 -14.62
C ASP A 42 19.07 -9.85 -13.36
N GLU A 43 19.23 -8.55 -13.11
CA GLU A 43 18.69 -7.89 -11.92
C GLU A 43 17.16 -8.05 -11.81
N ARG A 44 16.46 -8.04 -12.96
CA ARG A 44 15.00 -8.25 -13.05
C ARG A 44 14.62 -9.65 -12.56
N THR A 45 15.40 -10.67 -12.90
CA THR A 45 15.19 -12.06 -12.49
C THR A 45 15.43 -12.24 -11.00
N ILE A 46 16.52 -11.66 -10.47
CA ILE A 46 16.84 -11.63 -9.03
C ILE A 46 15.70 -10.97 -8.24
N GLN A 47 15.22 -9.82 -8.71
CA GLN A 47 14.15 -9.09 -8.05
C GLN A 47 12.81 -9.84 -8.09
N LYS A 48 12.47 -10.46 -9.22
CA LYS A 48 11.24 -11.27 -9.35
C LYS A 48 11.30 -12.51 -8.45
N ALA A 49 12.47 -13.12 -8.31
CA ALA A 49 12.69 -14.26 -7.44
C ALA A 49 12.56 -13.87 -5.96
N TYR A 50 13.18 -12.75 -5.56
CA TYR A 50 13.00 -12.18 -4.22
C TYR A 50 11.53 -11.90 -3.91
N ARG A 51 10.78 -11.23 -4.79
CA ARG A 51 9.34 -10.98 -4.57
C ARG A 51 8.54 -12.26 -4.36
N ARG A 52 8.83 -13.31 -5.14
CA ARG A 52 8.17 -14.62 -5.00
C ARG A 52 8.52 -15.29 -3.68
N ALA A 53 9.78 -15.26 -3.28
CA ALA A 53 10.25 -15.84 -2.03
C ALA A 53 9.75 -15.06 -0.81
N ALA A 54 9.83 -13.72 -0.83
CA ALA A 54 9.30 -12.84 0.21
C ALA A 54 7.80 -13.03 0.42
N LEU A 55 7.00 -13.13 -0.65
CA LEU A 55 5.57 -13.42 -0.54
C LEU A 55 5.30 -14.85 -0.03
N ARG A 56 6.21 -15.80 -0.26
CA ARG A 56 6.06 -17.18 0.19
C ARG A 56 6.36 -17.34 1.67
N TYR A 57 7.40 -16.68 2.15
CA TYR A 57 7.88 -16.77 3.53
C TYR A 57 7.40 -15.63 4.44
N HIS A 58 6.56 -14.73 3.93
CA HIS A 58 6.02 -13.62 4.71
C HIS A 58 5.34 -14.10 6.02
N PRO A 59 5.64 -13.49 7.19
CA PRO A 59 5.07 -13.88 8.48
C PRO A 59 3.53 -13.87 8.52
N ASP A 60 2.87 -12.86 7.93
CA ASP A 60 1.40 -12.81 7.82
C ASP A 60 0.77 -14.03 7.12
N ARG A 61 1.51 -14.76 6.27
CA ARG A 61 1.03 -15.98 5.59
C ARG A 61 1.49 -17.26 6.27
N ASN A 62 2.46 -17.15 7.19
CA ASN A 62 3.08 -18.26 7.89
C ASN A 62 3.21 -17.95 9.40
N PRO A 63 2.11 -17.65 10.11
CA PRO A 63 2.15 -17.18 11.50
C PRO A 63 2.65 -18.24 12.49
N ASP A 64 2.53 -19.53 12.17
CA ASP A 64 2.86 -20.65 13.07
C ASP A 64 4.14 -21.40 12.67
N LYS A 65 4.96 -20.82 11.77
CA LYS A 65 6.12 -21.47 11.16
C LYS A 65 7.41 -20.71 11.48
N PRO A 66 8.20 -21.15 12.48
CA PRO A 66 9.44 -20.48 12.87
C PRO A 66 10.50 -20.53 11.76
N ASP A 67 10.47 -21.55 10.90
CA ASP A 67 11.35 -21.68 9.73
C ASP A 67 11.07 -20.62 8.66
N ALA A 68 9.83 -20.13 8.55
CA ALA A 68 9.48 -19.11 7.56
C ALA A 68 10.17 -17.77 7.84
N GLU A 69 10.35 -17.40 9.11
CA GLU A 69 11.04 -16.18 9.50
C GLU A 69 12.55 -16.25 9.23
N GLU A 70 13.17 -17.41 9.47
CA GLU A 70 14.57 -17.66 9.13
C GLU A 70 14.79 -17.63 7.61
N ARG A 71 13.95 -18.33 6.84
CA ARG A 71 13.97 -18.30 5.37
C ARG A 71 13.75 -16.91 4.80
N PHE A 72 12.88 -16.13 5.42
CA PHE A 72 12.64 -14.74 5.01
C PHE A 72 13.90 -13.88 5.23
N ARG A 73 14.60 -14.05 6.35
CA ARG A 73 15.88 -13.37 6.63
C ARG A 73 16.97 -13.75 5.62
N GLU A 74 17.13 -15.05 5.32
CA GLU A 74 18.09 -15.53 4.32
C GLU A 74 17.84 -14.92 2.94
N VAL A 75 16.57 -14.90 2.51
CA VAL A 75 16.14 -14.35 1.22
C VAL A 75 16.35 -12.84 1.15
N ALA A 76 16.11 -12.12 2.25
CA ALA A 76 16.35 -10.68 2.33
C ALA A 76 17.85 -10.33 2.26
N ALA A 77 18.69 -11.06 3.02
CA ALA A 77 20.14 -10.88 2.98
C ALA A 77 20.73 -11.17 1.59
N ALA A 78 20.27 -12.25 0.95
CA ALA A 78 20.65 -12.59 -0.41
C ALA A 78 20.27 -11.48 -1.41
N TYR A 79 19.06 -10.92 -1.31
CA TYR A 79 18.62 -9.84 -2.19
C TYR A 79 19.42 -8.54 -1.95
N GLU A 80 19.73 -8.17 -0.70
CA GLU A 80 20.52 -6.98 -0.41
C GLU A 80 21.89 -7.00 -1.11
N VAL A 81 22.53 -8.17 -1.13
CA VAL A 81 23.84 -8.35 -1.76
C VAL A 81 23.73 -8.47 -3.27
N LEU A 82 22.78 -9.24 -3.78
CA LEU A 82 22.66 -9.51 -5.22
C LEU A 82 21.99 -8.39 -6.02
N SER A 83 21.25 -7.51 -5.36
CA SER A 83 20.64 -6.32 -5.98
C SER A 83 21.63 -5.16 -6.14
N ASP A 84 22.70 -5.13 -5.35
CA ASP A 84 23.75 -4.11 -5.45
C ASP A 84 24.89 -4.59 -6.35
N SER A 85 25.20 -3.83 -7.41
CA SER A 85 26.18 -4.26 -8.41
C SER A 85 27.61 -4.42 -7.85
N GLU A 86 27.99 -3.64 -6.84
CA GLU A 86 29.32 -3.68 -6.23
C GLU A 86 29.41 -4.85 -5.24
N LYS A 87 28.41 -5.00 -4.36
CA LYS A 87 28.33 -6.13 -3.42
C LYS A 87 28.22 -7.47 -4.14
N ARG A 88 27.45 -7.54 -5.23
CA ARG A 88 27.34 -8.73 -6.07
C ARG A 88 28.70 -9.11 -6.67
N GLN A 89 29.45 -8.16 -7.22
CA GLN A 89 30.78 -8.43 -7.77
C GLN A 89 31.77 -8.92 -6.70
N ILE A 90 31.72 -8.35 -5.50
CA ILE A 90 32.55 -8.75 -4.37
C ILE A 90 32.17 -10.17 -3.92
N TYR A 91 30.88 -10.44 -3.77
CA TYR A 91 30.37 -11.76 -3.45
C TYR A 91 30.75 -12.81 -4.51
N ASP A 92 30.62 -12.47 -5.79
CA ASP A 92 30.93 -13.39 -6.88
C ASP A 92 32.40 -13.80 -6.91
N ARG A 93 33.29 -12.87 -6.53
CA ARG A 93 34.74 -13.05 -6.54
C ARG A 93 35.28 -13.69 -5.26
N TYR A 94 34.68 -13.39 -4.11
CA TYR A 94 35.26 -13.69 -2.80
C TYR A 94 34.33 -14.46 -1.84
N GLY A 95 33.07 -14.71 -2.22
CA GLY A 95 32.05 -15.34 -1.37
C GLY A 95 31.65 -14.45 -0.18
N GLU A 96 30.91 -15.01 0.78
CA GLU A 96 30.46 -14.26 1.98
C GLU A 96 31.63 -13.60 2.75
N GLN A 97 32.82 -14.20 2.72
CA GLN A 97 34.02 -13.67 3.39
C GLN A 97 34.49 -12.32 2.83
N GLY A 98 34.27 -12.08 1.53
CA GLY A 98 34.62 -10.80 0.90
C GLY A 98 33.76 -9.64 1.36
N LEU A 99 32.51 -9.92 1.73
CA LEU A 99 31.57 -8.91 2.24
C LEU A 99 31.94 -8.45 3.67
N ASN A 100 32.53 -9.34 4.47
CA ASN A 100 32.96 -9.04 5.84
C ASN A 100 34.27 -8.24 5.91
N GLN A 101 35.11 -8.28 4.87
CA GLN A 101 36.41 -7.59 4.85
C GLN A 101 36.28 -6.08 4.61
N GLN A 102 35.18 -5.65 3.98
CA GLN A 102 34.81 -4.23 3.83
C GLN A 102 34.20 -3.65 5.12
N GLN A 103 33.90 -4.50 6.11
CA GLN A 103 33.40 -4.11 7.43
C GLN A 103 34.54 -3.79 8.44
N GLN A 104 35.79 -4.16 8.10
CA GLN A 104 36.99 -3.92 8.93
C GLN A 104 38.15 -3.37 8.08
N GLY A 105 37.97 -2.20 7.46
CA GLY A 105 39.10 -1.53 6.81
C GLY A 105 38.74 -0.32 5.96
N GLY A 106 38.99 0.87 6.50
CA GLY A 106 39.23 2.09 5.70
C GLY A 106 38.06 3.08 5.67
N GLY A 107 38.25 4.22 6.34
CA GLY A 107 37.31 5.33 6.36
C GLY A 107 37.08 5.96 4.99
N GLY A 108 35.83 5.89 4.53
CA GLY A 108 35.23 6.75 3.52
C GLY A 108 33.88 7.25 4.04
N PRO A 109 33.29 8.32 3.49
CA PRO A 109 32.09 8.95 4.03
C PRO A 109 30.83 8.12 3.74
N GLY A 110 30.68 7.02 4.46
CA GLY A 110 29.55 6.10 4.46
C GLY A 110 29.71 5.16 5.65
N GLY A 111 28.94 5.40 6.71
CA GLY A 111 29.18 4.85 8.05
C GLY A 111 29.16 3.33 8.18
N ASN A 112 29.96 2.84 9.14
CA ASN A 112 30.00 1.46 9.63
C ASN A 112 28.62 0.89 9.94
N PHE A 113 28.29 -0.28 9.37
CA PHE A 113 27.26 -1.16 9.93
C PHE A 113 27.94 -2.32 10.63
N HIS A 114 27.50 -2.64 11.84
CA HIS A 114 27.99 -3.75 12.67
C HIS A 114 26.93 -4.87 12.63
N PHE A 115 27.29 -6.09 12.22
CA PHE A 115 26.40 -7.25 12.32
C PHE A 115 26.46 -7.80 13.76
N GLN A 116 25.49 -7.41 14.60
CA GLN A 116 25.24 -8.09 15.88
C GLN A 116 23.99 -8.95 15.76
N HIS A 117 24.15 -10.24 16.04
CA HIS A 117 23.12 -11.26 16.03
C HIS A 117 21.97 -10.87 16.97
N GLY A 118 20.79 -10.57 16.41
CA GLY A 118 19.58 -10.33 17.19
C GLY A 118 18.48 -9.52 16.53
N ASP A 119 18.73 -8.80 15.43
CA ASP A 119 17.90 -7.63 15.15
C ASP A 119 17.62 -7.33 13.65
N ALA A 120 17.11 -8.32 12.92
CA ALA A 120 16.57 -8.08 11.57
C ALA A 120 15.34 -7.14 11.58
N PHE A 121 14.62 -7.06 12.71
CA PHE A 121 13.54 -6.10 12.94
C PHE A 121 14.03 -4.71 13.38
N ASN A 122 15.23 -4.59 13.95
CA ASN A 122 15.76 -3.32 14.45
C ASN A 122 16.47 -2.51 13.34
N ILE A 123 16.86 -3.13 12.23
CA ILE A 123 17.22 -2.40 10.99
C ILE A 123 15.98 -1.72 10.39
N PHE A 124 14.80 -2.36 10.51
CA PHE A 124 13.54 -1.73 10.17
C PHE A 124 13.20 -0.60 11.16
N GLU A 125 13.36 -0.76 12.48
CA GLU A 125 13.06 0.33 13.44
C GLU A 125 14.11 1.45 13.56
N THR A 126 15.40 1.20 13.39
CA THR A 126 16.45 2.26 13.45
C THR A 126 16.38 3.19 12.23
N VAL A 127 15.84 2.70 11.11
CA VAL A 127 15.55 3.51 9.92
C VAL A 127 14.14 4.11 9.96
N PHE A 128 13.16 3.44 10.60
CA PHE A 128 11.74 3.86 10.59
C PHE A 128 11.15 4.39 11.92
N GLY A 129 11.91 4.47 13.02
CA GLY A 129 11.36 4.74 14.36
C GLY A 129 12.20 5.71 15.19
N GLY A 130 12.06 7.02 14.95
CA GLY A 130 12.74 8.01 15.79
C GLY A 130 12.43 9.47 15.50
N MET A 131 11.23 9.95 15.84
CA MET A 131 11.00 11.37 16.10
C MET A 131 10.26 11.55 17.42
N GLY A 132 10.93 12.15 18.42
CA GLY A 132 10.27 12.88 19.49
C GLY A 132 10.88 12.73 20.89
N GLY A 133 11.65 13.72 21.34
CA GLY A 133 11.99 13.89 22.76
C GLY A 133 13.29 14.66 22.98
N GLY A 134 13.20 15.91 23.45
CA GLY A 134 14.30 16.87 23.48
C GLY A 134 15.44 16.60 24.46
N GLY A 135 16.55 17.29 24.22
CA GLY A 135 17.73 17.37 25.08
C GLY A 135 18.95 17.69 24.23
N GLY A 136 19.46 18.92 24.32
CA GLY A 136 20.39 19.49 23.36
C GLY A 136 21.75 18.81 23.26
N GLN A 137 22.34 18.88 22.07
CA GLN A 137 23.73 19.21 21.84
C GLN A 137 23.88 19.71 20.40
N ARG A 138 24.44 20.91 20.28
CA ARG A 138 24.71 21.60 19.01
C ARG A 138 25.79 20.81 18.26
N MET A 139 25.54 20.47 16.99
CA MET A 139 26.61 20.15 16.05
C MET A 139 26.61 21.21 14.94
N HIS A 140 27.59 22.09 15.04
CA HIS A 140 27.94 23.13 14.07
C HIS A 140 28.71 22.45 12.94
N PHE A 141 28.25 22.53 11.69
CA PHE A 141 29.06 22.15 10.53
C PHE A 141 29.25 23.37 9.63
N GLN A 142 30.40 24.01 9.83
CA GLN A 142 30.97 25.02 8.97
C GLN A 142 31.65 24.30 7.81
N PHE A 143 31.19 24.50 6.57
CA PHE A 143 31.99 24.19 5.39
C PHE A 143 32.24 25.49 4.62
N GLY A 144 33.45 26.03 4.79
CA GLY A 144 33.99 27.05 3.93
C GLY A 144 34.76 26.42 2.77
N GLY A 145 34.85 27.16 1.67
CA GLY A 145 36.03 27.14 0.80
C GLY A 145 35.83 26.68 -0.64
N GLY A 146 35.83 27.66 -1.56
CA GLY A 146 36.37 27.55 -2.93
C GLY A 146 35.44 26.91 -3.98
N GLY A 147 35.21 27.46 -5.16
CA GLY A 147 35.81 28.59 -5.87
C GLY A 147 35.60 28.37 -7.38
N GLY A 148 35.28 29.45 -8.12
CA GLY A 148 35.32 29.56 -9.59
C GLY A 148 34.14 28.94 -10.35
N GLY A 149 33.58 29.50 -11.42
CA GLY A 149 33.91 30.67 -12.21
C GLY A 149 33.15 30.62 -13.54
N MET A 150 32.41 31.70 -13.82
CA MET A 150 32.17 32.39 -15.11
C MET A 150 31.69 31.69 -16.40
N GLY A 151 30.70 32.37 -17.03
CA GLY A 151 30.70 32.77 -18.46
C GLY A 151 29.85 31.90 -19.39
N GLY A 152 28.69 32.35 -19.90
CA GLY A 152 28.54 33.16 -21.14
C GLY A 152 28.25 32.21 -22.32
N GLY A 153 27.25 32.31 -23.19
CA GLY A 153 26.64 33.43 -23.91
C GLY A 153 26.53 33.01 -25.40
N PHE A 154 25.52 33.52 -26.13
CA PHE A 154 25.20 33.33 -27.58
C PHE A 154 24.45 32.02 -27.95
N GLY A 155 23.35 32.01 -28.70
CA GLY A 155 22.75 32.97 -29.63
C GLY A 155 22.90 32.49 -31.08
N GLY A 156 21.82 32.07 -31.74
CA GLY A 156 21.86 31.69 -33.17
C GLY A 156 20.57 31.07 -33.71
N MET A 157 19.86 31.85 -34.53
CA MET A 157 18.64 31.53 -35.28
C MET A 157 18.93 30.66 -36.52
N GLY A 158 17.91 29.97 -37.06
CA GLY A 158 17.87 29.55 -38.46
C GLY A 158 17.20 28.21 -38.70
N GLY A 159 16.03 28.22 -39.34
CA GLY A 159 15.21 27.04 -39.58
C GLY A 159 15.41 26.35 -40.94
N GLY A 160 14.57 25.35 -41.19
CA GLY A 160 14.16 24.92 -42.53
C GLY A 160 14.64 23.55 -42.99
N HIS A 161 13.65 22.70 -43.29
CA HIS A 161 13.62 21.59 -44.26
C HIS A 161 14.01 20.17 -43.78
N GLY A 162 12.98 19.35 -43.60
CA GLY A 162 12.66 18.26 -44.54
C GLY A 162 13.70 17.15 -44.68
N GLY A 163 13.44 16.03 -44.01
CA GLY A 163 14.20 14.80 -44.21
C GLY A 163 13.49 13.61 -43.58
N GLN A 164 12.60 13.01 -44.37
CA GLN A 164 11.94 11.75 -44.04
C GLN A 164 12.99 10.62 -44.01
N HIS A 165 13.39 10.20 -42.82
CA HIS A 165 14.06 8.93 -42.62
C HIS A 165 13.33 8.14 -41.53
N GLY A 166 12.54 7.18 -41.99
CA GLY A 166 12.08 6.06 -41.18
C GLY A 166 13.27 5.23 -40.78
N GLY A 167 13.82 5.53 -39.60
CA GLY A 167 14.71 4.65 -38.86
C GLY A 167 13.90 4.07 -37.71
N GLY A 168 13.56 2.79 -37.79
CA GLY A 168 13.07 2.01 -36.67
C GLY A 168 14.17 1.90 -35.62
N GLY A 169 14.37 2.97 -34.86
CA GLY A 169 15.17 2.96 -33.65
C GLY A 169 14.45 2.05 -32.67
N ARG A 170 15.09 0.94 -32.31
CA ARG A 170 14.76 0.24 -31.07
C ARG A 170 14.81 1.32 -29.99
N ARG A 171 13.64 1.71 -29.46
CA ARG A 171 13.56 2.57 -28.29
C ARG A 171 14.36 1.85 -27.23
N HIS A 172 15.55 2.39 -26.91
CA HIS A 172 16.19 2.05 -25.66
C HIS A 172 15.16 2.46 -24.61
N GLU A 173 14.47 1.49 -24.00
CA GLU A 173 13.58 1.76 -22.87
C GLU A 173 14.47 2.41 -21.80
N THR A 174 14.44 3.73 -21.74
CA THR A 174 15.09 4.47 -20.68
C THR A 174 14.33 4.12 -19.41
N ALA A 175 15.01 3.45 -18.50
CA ALA A 175 14.46 3.14 -17.19
C ALA A 175 13.94 4.45 -16.56
N GLY A 176 12.70 4.42 -16.08
CA GLY A 176 12.08 5.52 -15.37
C GLY A 176 12.78 5.79 -14.04
N LEU A 177 12.55 6.99 -13.48
CA LEU A 177 13.17 7.40 -12.21
C LEU A 177 12.69 6.56 -11.01
N TYR A 178 11.53 5.92 -11.17
CA TYR A 178 10.80 5.22 -10.11
C TYR A 178 10.53 3.76 -10.45
N ASP A 179 11.15 3.24 -11.51
CA ASP A 179 10.96 1.84 -11.92
C ASP A 179 11.24 0.91 -10.74
N ASN A 180 10.22 0.13 -10.36
CA ASN A 180 10.24 -0.82 -9.24
C ASN A 180 10.40 -0.20 -7.84
N ASP A 181 10.02 1.06 -7.66
CA ASP A 181 9.93 1.67 -6.32
C ASP A 181 8.86 0.97 -5.45
N ALA A 182 9.11 0.90 -4.14
CA ALA A 182 8.20 0.22 -3.21
C ALA A 182 6.91 1.02 -2.94
N PHE A 183 6.97 2.35 -3.02
CA PHE A 183 5.87 3.23 -2.62
C PHE A 183 5.42 4.21 -3.71
N VAL A 184 6.28 4.50 -4.70
CA VAL A 184 5.91 5.30 -5.87
C VAL A 184 5.38 4.39 -6.98
N GLN A 185 4.12 4.60 -7.37
CA GLN A 185 3.50 3.84 -8.46
C GLN A 185 3.74 4.51 -9.81
N ASP A 186 4.36 3.80 -10.75
CA ASP A 186 4.44 4.23 -12.13
C ASP A 186 3.07 4.11 -12.79
N LEU A 187 2.51 5.24 -13.21
CA LEU A 187 1.22 5.31 -13.89
C LEU A 187 1.41 5.42 -15.40
N THR A 188 0.61 4.64 -16.08
CA THR A 188 0.34 4.68 -17.52
C THR A 188 -1.08 5.16 -17.77
N GLU A 189 -1.42 5.45 -19.03
CA GLU A 189 -2.78 5.79 -19.47
C GLU A 189 -3.84 4.84 -18.88
N ASP A 190 -3.63 3.52 -18.94
CA ASP A 190 -4.58 2.50 -18.46
C ASP A 190 -4.78 2.49 -16.93
N THR A 191 -3.84 3.07 -16.18
CA THR A 191 -3.81 3.02 -14.71
C THR A 191 -4.03 4.37 -14.07
N PHE A 192 -4.15 5.43 -14.88
CA PHE A 192 -4.33 6.78 -14.39
C PHE A 192 -5.70 6.93 -13.70
N PRO A 193 -5.79 7.60 -12.54
CA PRO A 193 -7.05 7.72 -11.83
C PRO A 193 -8.02 8.66 -12.57
N GLU A 194 -9.26 8.22 -12.78
CA GLU A 194 -10.35 8.97 -13.39
C GLU A 194 -11.55 9.14 -12.44
N GLY A 195 -12.42 10.13 -12.70
CA GLY A 195 -13.67 10.35 -11.96
C GLY A 195 -13.48 10.47 -10.44
N ASP A 196 -14.34 9.87 -9.63
CA ASP A 196 -14.15 9.88 -8.16
C ASP A 196 -13.01 8.96 -7.67
N GLY A 197 -12.30 8.29 -8.59
CA GLY A 197 -11.20 7.39 -8.32
C GLY A 197 -11.59 6.15 -7.52
N ASP A 198 -10.60 5.53 -6.88
CA ASP A 198 -10.74 4.34 -6.03
C ASP A 198 -10.87 4.70 -4.54
N GLY A 199 -11.29 5.92 -4.22
CA GLY A 199 -11.40 6.44 -2.86
C GLY A 199 -10.05 6.80 -2.22
N TRP A 200 -9.00 6.98 -3.04
CA TRP A 200 -7.70 7.48 -2.61
C TRP A 200 -7.43 8.87 -3.16
N ILE A 201 -6.61 9.62 -2.42
CA ILE A 201 -5.89 10.74 -3.00
C ILE A 201 -4.69 10.18 -3.74
N TRP A 202 -4.50 10.64 -4.98
CA TRP A 202 -3.33 10.32 -5.78
C TRP A 202 -2.48 11.56 -5.95
N LEU A 203 -1.29 11.54 -5.36
CA LEU A 203 -0.28 12.57 -5.57
C LEU A 203 0.65 12.11 -6.71
N ILE A 204 0.71 12.87 -7.80
CA ILE A 204 1.29 12.45 -9.08
C ILE A 204 2.37 13.44 -9.53
N GLU A 205 3.57 12.93 -9.78
CA GLU A 205 4.63 13.68 -10.46
C GLU A 205 4.67 13.32 -11.95
N PHE A 206 4.54 14.32 -12.81
CA PHE A 206 4.80 14.20 -14.24
C PHE A 206 6.24 14.62 -14.52
N TYR A 207 7.04 13.68 -15.03
CA TYR A 207 8.49 13.83 -15.14
C TYR A 207 9.04 13.37 -16.49
N ALA A 208 10.32 13.68 -16.74
CA ALA A 208 11.11 13.10 -17.82
C ALA A 208 12.47 12.62 -17.26
N PRO A 209 13.00 11.45 -17.67
CA PRO A 209 14.21 10.87 -17.07
C PRO A 209 15.47 11.75 -17.15
N TRP A 210 15.60 12.49 -18.25
CA TRP A 210 16.72 13.39 -18.49
C TRP A 210 16.62 14.71 -17.71
N CYS A 211 15.48 15.02 -17.08
CA CYS A 211 15.29 16.28 -16.36
C CYS A 211 16.05 16.33 -15.02
N GLY A 212 16.97 17.29 -14.88
CA GLY A 212 17.74 17.48 -13.64
C GLY A 212 16.87 17.80 -12.42
N HIS A 213 15.82 18.62 -12.57
CA HIS A 213 14.90 18.93 -11.48
C HIS A 213 14.08 17.72 -11.01
N CYS A 214 13.71 16.81 -11.93
CA CYS A 214 13.03 15.57 -11.60
C CYS A 214 13.96 14.63 -10.81
N ARG A 215 15.22 14.48 -11.24
CA ARG A 215 16.20 13.68 -10.49
C ARG A 215 16.45 14.21 -9.08
N GLN A 216 16.45 15.54 -8.90
CA GLN A 216 16.56 16.16 -7.57
C GLN A 216 15.29 15.99 -6.71
N LEU A 217 14.12 15.89 -7.34
CA LEU A 217 12.85 15.67 -6.65
C LEU A 217 12.70 14.21 -6.22
N ALA A 218 13.18 13.24 -7.01
CA ALA A 218 12.99 11.82 -6.76
C ALA A 218 13.29 11.30 -5.35
N PRO A 219 14.43 11.63 -4.72
CA PRO A 219 14.65 11.19 -3.33
C PRO A 219 13.66 11.82 -2.34
N LYS A 220 13.17 13.05 -2.60
CA LYS A 220 12.15 13.70 -1.78
C LYS A 220 10.77 13.09 -2.04
N TRP A 221 10.47 12.75 -3.30
CA TRP A 221 9.23 12.11 -3.71
C TRP A 221 9.03 10.75 -3.05
N ARG A 222 10.08 9.92 -3.00
CA ARG A 222 10.10 8.65 -2.26
C ARG A 222 9.77 8.82 -0.78
N LYS A 223 10.38 9.82 -0.12
CA LYS A 223 10.08 10.14 1.28
C LYS A 223 8.62 10.56 1.49
N VAL A 224 8.02 11.25 0.52
CA VAL A 224 6.59 11.59 0.55
C VAL A 224 5.75 10.32 0.39
N ALA A 225 6.10 9.44 -0.54
CA ALA A 225 5.41 8.17 -0.78
C ALA A 225 5.39 7.28 0.47
N GLU A 226 6.54 7.14 1.12
CA GLU A 226 6.69 6.42 2.36
C GLU A 226 5.88 7.05 3.51
N ALA A 227 5.98 8.37 3.70
CA ALA A 227 5.27 9.07 4.77
C ALA A 227 3.74 9.08 4.60
N LEU A 228 3.26 9.00 3.36
CA LEU A 228 1.84 8.94 3.03
C LEU A 228 1.31 7.51 2.89
N HIS A 229 2.15 6.50 3.05
CA HIS A 229 1.76 5.10 2.88
C HIS A 229 0.55 4.74 3.75
N GLY A 230 -0.51 4.26 3.09
CA GLY A 230 -1.79 3.92 3.73
C GLY A 230 -2.71 5.11 4.01
N VAL A 231 -2.32 6.34 3.70
CA VAL A 231 -3.17 7.55 3.80
C VAL A 231 -3.47 8.13 2.41
N ALA A 232 -2.47 8.19 1.54
CA ALA A 232 -2.61 8.60 0.14
C ALA A 232 -1.68 7.74 -0.74
N LYS A 233 -1.98 7.69 -2.04
CA LYS A 233 -1.12 7.05 -3.02
C LYS A 233 -0.21 8.10 -3.64
N VAL A 234 1.05 7.72 -3.85
CA VAL A 234 2.03 8.56 -4.50
C VAL A 234 2.48 7.84 -5.77
N ALA A 235 2.53 8.59 -6.86
CA ALA A 235 2.68 8.06 -8.19
C ALA A 235 3.55 8.98 -9.04
N ALA A 236 4.01 8.45 -10.17
CA ALA A 236 4.76 9.18 -11.16
C ALA A 236 4.34 8.77 -12.58
N VAL A 237 4.39 9.71 -13.51
CA VAL A 237 4.12 9.49 -14.94
C VAL A 237 5.35 9.91 -15.71
N ASN A 238 5.96 8.96 -16.42
CA ASN A 238 7.07 9.23 -17.33
C ASN A 238 6.53 9.79 -18.65
N CYS A 239 6.66 11.10 -18.87
CA CYS A 239 6.13 11.76 -20.05
C CYS A 239 6.91 11.48 -21.34
N GLU A 240 8.11 10.89 -21.28
CA GLU A 240 8.78 10.39 -22.49
C GLU A 240 8.04 9.17 -23.06
N GLN A 241 7.46 8.36 -22.16
CA GLN A 241 6.74 7.14 -22.53
C GLN A 241 5.23 7.39 -22.69
N GLN A 242 4.66 8.29 -21.86
CA GLN A 242 3.23 8.57 -21.76
C GLN A 242 2.89 9.98 -22.27
N GLN A 243 3.30 10.29 -23.50
CA GLN A 243 3.19 11.65 -24.08
C GLN A 243 1.74 12.14 -24.17
N ALA A 244 0.82 11.28 -24.63
CA ALA A 244 -0.60 11.62 -24.78
C ALA A 244 -1.24 11.98 -23.43
N LEU A 245 -1.07 11.12 -22.42
CA LEU A 245 -1.52 11.37 -21.05
C LEU A 245 -0.96 12.69 -20.51
N CYS A 246 0.34 12.96 -20.67
CA CYS A 246 0.91 14.22 -20.17
C CYS A 246 0.36 15.46 -20.89
N GLN A 247 0.05 15.37 -22.19
CA GLN A 247 -0.58 16.45 -22.94
C GLN A 247 -2.02 16.67 -22.50
N GLU A 248 -2.81 15.61 -22.34
CA GLU A 248 -4.20 15.67 -21.86
C GLU A 248 -4.27 16.27 -20.46
N GLN A 249 -3.35 15.86 -19.58
CA GLN A 249 -3.23 16.43 -18.23
C GLN A 249 -2.62 17.84 -18.24
N GLY A 250 -2.34 18.44 -19.40
CA GLY A 250 -1.89 19.83 -19.53
C GLY A 250 -0.50 20.10 -18.98
N VAL A 251 0.40 19.11 -19.01
CA VAL A 251 1.79 19.25 -18.53
C VAL A 251 2.60 20.07 -19.53
N ARG A 252 3.11 21.23 -19.11
CA ARG A 252 3.90 22.15 -19.95
C ARG A 252 5.39 22.18 -19.63
N GLY A 253 5.81 21.48 -18.57
CA GLY A 253 7.19 21.45 -18.12
C GLY A 253 7.40 20.47 -16.97
N TYR A 254 8.65 20.16 -16.66
CA TYR A 254 9.00 19.10 -15.71
C TYR A 254 9.85 19.60 -14.52
N PRO A 255 9.63 19.07 -13.31
CA PRO A 255 8.48 18.25 -12.93
C PRO A 255 7.22 19.11 -12.81
N THR A 256 6.07 18.54 -13.17
CA THR A 256 4.75 19.08 -12.81
C THR A 256 4.14 18.17 -11.75
N ILE A 257 3.68 18.74 -10.65
CA ILE A 257 3.10 17.98 -9.52
C ILE A 257 1.61 18.27 -9.47
N LYS A 258 0.80 17.21 -9.48
CA LYS A 258 -0.65 17.32 -9.33
C LYS A 258 -1.15 16.33 -8.29
N ALA A 259 -2.35 16.58 -7.77
CA ALA A 259 -3.04 15.66 -6.90
C ALA A 259 -4.47 15.46 -7.38
N PHE A 260 -4.90 14.22 -7.48
CA PHE A 260 -6.27 13.85 -7.76
C PHE A 260 -6.99 13.54 -6.45
N SER A 261 -8.05 14.28 -6.15
CA SER A 261 -8.86 14.11 -4.94
C SER A 261 -10.34 14.34 -5.25
N GLY A 262 -11.16 13.32 -5.06
CA GLY A 262 -12.62 13.40 -5.19
C GLY A 262 -13.11 13.99 -6.51
N GLY A 263 -12.60 13.51 -7.65
CA GLY A 263 -13.00 14.01 -8.97
C GLY A 263 -12.21 15.20 -9.50
N HIS A 264 -11.37 15.81 -8.66
CA HIS A 264 -10.71 17.07 -9.01
C HIS A 264 -9.19 16.92 -9.04
N LEU A 265 -8.58 17.50 -10.08
CA LEU A 265 -7.14 17.59 -10.23
C LEU A 265 -6.66 18.95 -9.72
N HIS A 266 -5.76 18.93 -8.75
CA HIS A 266 -5.16 20.11 -8.14
C HIS A 266 -3.69 20.20 -8.52
N GLU A 267 -3.24 21.31 -9.09
CA GLU A 267 -1.82 21.51 -9.41
C GLU A 267 -1.07 22.17 -8.25
N TYR A 268 0.11 21.65 -7.93
CA TYR A 268 0.97 22.20 -6.89
C TYR A 268 2.04 23.12 -7.45
N LYS A 269 2.11 24.34 -6.91
CA LYS A 269 3.09 25.37 -7.30
C LYS A 269 4.00 25.82 -6.15
N GLY A 270 3.93 25.14 -5.00
CA GLY A 270 4.70 25.50 -3.81
C GLY A 270 6.10 24.88 -3.75
N ASP A 271 6.70 24.93 -2.56
CA ASP A 271 8.02 24.37 -2.27
C ASP A 271 8.05 22.83 -2.42
N ARG A 272 9.08 22.32 -3.10
CA ARG A 272 9.20 20.89 -3.44
C ARG A 272 9.93 20.07 -2.36
N SER A 273 9.99 20.53 -1.12
CA SER A 273 10.45 19.70 0.00
C SER A 273 9.42 18.63 0.34
N ALA A 274 9.89 17.49 0.84
CA ALA A 274 9.03 16.39 1.23
C ALA A 274 7.97 16.82 2.27
N ARG A 275 8.32 17.75 3.17
CA ARG A 275 7.41 18.29 4.17
C ARG A 275 6.22 19.01 3.52
N HIS A 276 6.48 20.00 2.66
CA HIS A 276 5.41 20.82 2.08
C HIS A 276 4.53 20.02 1.11
N LEU A 277 5.12 19.08 0.37
CA LEU A 277 4.36 18.17 -0.50
C LEU A 277 3.42 17.26 0.30
N LYS A 278 3.94 16.66 1.39
CA LYS A 278 3.14 15.85 2.31
C LYS A 278 2.02 16.69 2.94
N ASP A 279 2.35 17.85 3.52
CA ASP A 279 1.37 18.70 4.21
C ASP A 279 0.27 19.17 3.24
N TRP A 280 0.63 19.51 2.00
CA TRP A 280 -0.33 19.83 0.95
C TRP A 280 -1.25 18.64 0.62
N ALA A 281 -0.70 17.44 0.40
CA ALA A 281 -1.49 16.24 0.12
C ALA A 281 -2.47 15.91 1.26
N LEU A 282 -2.04 16.05 2.52
CA LEU A 282 -2.90 15.85 3.69
C LEU A 282 -4.00 16.92 3.80
N GLY A 283 -3.73 18.15 3.34
CA GLY A 283 -4.70 19.24 3.27
C GLY A 283 -5.83 19.00 2.27
N LEU A 284 -5.62 18.15 1.26
CA LEU A 284 -6.63 17.76 0.28
C LEU A 284 -7.62 16.70 0.77
N LEU A 285 -7.40 16.15 1.98
CA LEU A 285 -8.30 15.17 2.56
C LEU A 285 -9.65 15.80 2.92
N PRO A 286 -10.76 15.35 2.33
CA PRO A 286 -12.06 15.90 2.63
C PRO A 286 -12.48 15.54 4.06
N LYS A 287 -13.19 16.45 4.71
CA LYS A 287 -13.76 16.21 6.05
C LYS A 287 -15.13 15.51 5.93
N HIS A 288 -15.13 14.27 5.47
CA HIS A 288 -16.34 13.42 5.42
C HIS A 288 -16.63 12.73 6.76
N ILE A 289 -16.50 13.47 7.85
CA ILE A 289 -16.61 12.96 9.23
C ILE A 289 -17.57 13.84 10.02
N LYS A 290 -18.60 13.22 10.58
CA LYS A 290 -19.58 13.91 11.43
C LYS A 290 -19.02 14.09 12.84
N THR A 291 -18.99 15.32 13.32
CA THR A 291 -18.63 15.61 14.71
C THR A 291 -19.80 15.28 15.65
N VAL A 292 -19.56 14.38 16.61
CA VAL A 292 -20.55 13.88 17.56
C VAL A 292 -20.22 14.42 18.96
N ASN A 293 -20.82 15.56 19.30
CA ASN A 293 -20.56 16.27 20.56
C ASN A 293 -21.78 16.34 21.47
N LYS A 294 -22.92 15.78 21.09
CA LYS A 294 -24.17 15.82 21.87
C LYS A 294 -25.00 14.60 21.51
N GLN A 295 -25.91 14.19 22.38
CA GLN A 295 -26.83 13.06 22.10
C GLN A 295 -27.61 13.27 20.80
N GLN A 296 -28.04 14.50 20.50
CA GLN A 296 -28.69 14.81 19.24
C GLN A 296 -27.79 14.53 18.03
N HIS A 297 -26.50 14.88 18.11
CA HIS A 297 -25.56 14.60 17.02
C HIS A 297 -25.32 13.10 16.86
N LEU A 298 -25.32 12.35 17.96
CA LEU A 298 -25.22 10.89 17.94
C LEU A 298 -26.45 10.30 17.25
N ALA A 299 -27.66 10.73 17.62
CA ALA A 299 -28.89 10.28 16.98
C ALA A 299 -28.91 10.59 15.47
N ASP A 300 -28.51 11.81 15.08
CA ASP A 300 -28.42 12.21 13.68
C ASP A 300 -27.36 11.40 12.92
N PHE A 301 -26.22 11.12 13.54
CA PHE A 301 -25.16 10.28 12.97
C PHE A 301 -25.64 8.83 12.78
N LEU A 302 -26.34 8.27 13.77
CA LEU A 302 -26.88 6.91 13.69
C LEU A 302 -27.93 6.74 12.59
N ARG A 303 -28.72 7.78 12.30
CA ARG A 303 -29.63 7.80 11.14
C ARG A 303 -28.89 7.75 9.81
N GLN A 304 -27.69 8.35 9.73
CA GLN A 304 -26.86 8.28 8.53
C GLN A 304 -26.32 6.88 8.25
N CYS A 305 -26.24 6.00 9.26
CA CYS A 305 -25.81 4.62 9.05
C CYS A 305 -26.77 3.87 8.12
N THR A 306 -28.08 4.16 8.18
CA THR A 306 -29.12 3.40 7.49
C THR A 306 -29.63 4.07 6.21
N SER A 307 -29.41 5.39 6.07
CA SER A 307 -29.74 6.18 4.87
C SER A 307 -28.65 6.07 3.81
N GLY A 308 -28.50 4.90 3.19
CA GLY A 308 -27.61 4.73 2.05
C GLY A 308 -28.15 5.43 0.79
N THR A 309 -27.78 6.69 0.55
CA THR A 309 -27.91 7.35 -0.77
C THR A 309 -26.69 7.00 -1.61
N GLY A 310 -26.81 5.94 -2.43
CA GLY A 310 -25.85 5.64 -3.49
C GLY A 310 -25.53 4.15 -3.60
N GLY A 311 -26.18 3.45 -4.53
CA GLY A 311 -25.75 2.28 -5.33
C GLY A 311 -25.07 1.04 -4.70
N GLY A 312 -24.58 1.09 -3.47
CA GLY A 312 -23.74 0.07 -2.83
C GLY A 312 -24.00 -0.08 -1.33
N SER A 313 -25.21 0.27 -0.89
CA SER A 313 -25.71 0.17 0.49
C SER A 313 -25.35 -1.20 1.10
N SER A 314 -24.52 -1.17 2.14
CA SER A 314 -24.29 -2.34 2.99
C SER A 314 -25.64 -2.79 3.55
N LYS A 315 -25.95 -4.09 3.49
CA LYS A 315 -27.27 -4.65 3.89
C LYS A 315 -27.72 -4.21 5.29
N TRP A 316 -26.76 -3.89 6.15
CA TRP A 316 -26.95 -3.51 7.54
C TRP A 316 -26.98 -2.01 7.80
N GLY A 317 -26.40 -1.17 6.94
CA GLY A 317 -26.05 0.19 7.32
C GLY A 317 -24.99 0.23 8.42
N VAL A 318 -23.83 0.82 8.15
CA VAL A 318 -22.66 0.72 9.04
C VAL A 318 -22.11 2.09 9.35
N CYS A 319 -21.84 2.35 10.62
CA CYS A 319 -21.15 3.54 11.09
C CYS A 319 -19.83 3.18 11.77
N ALA A 320 -18.81 4.00 11.54
CA ALA A 320 -17.55 4.01 12.26
C ALA A 320 -17.51 5.27 13.13
N LEU A 321 -17.44 5.12 14.46
CA LEU A 321 -17.33 6.21 15.41
C LEU A 321 -15.98 6.15 16.11
N LEU A 322 -15.13 7.15 15.88
CA LEU A 322 -13.87 7.28 16.59
C LEU A 322 -14.07 8.10 17.86
N LEU A 323 -13.74 7.51 19.00
CA LEU A 323 -13.59 8.23 20.26
C LEU A 323 -12.12 8.65 20.37
N SER A 324 -11.87 9.95 20.27
CA SER A 324 -10.53 10.52 20.16
C SER A 324 -10.25 11.46 21.33
N ASP A 325 -9.02 11.46 21.83
CA ASP A 325 -8.50 12.45 22.78
C ASP A 325 -7.78 13.62 22.09
N LYS A 326 -7.61 13.55 20.76
CA LYS A 326 -6.96 14.60 19.97
C LYS A 326 -7.96 15.69 19.56
N SER A 327 -7.51 16.94 19.54
CA SER A 327 -8.31 18.09 19.09
C SER A 327 -8.59 18.08 17.59
N GLU A 328 -7.74 17.41 16.81
CA GLU A 328 -7.85 17.33 15.35
C GLU A 328 -8.00 15.90 14.89
N THR A 329 -8.87 15.72 13.89
CA THR A 329 -9.05 14.44 13.21
C THR A 329 -7.76 14.04 12.50
N SER A 330 -7.24 12.86 12.81
CA SER A 330 -6.06 12.32 12.14
C SER A 330 -6.26 12.17 10.63
N ALA A 331 -5.20 12.40 9.85
CA ALA A 331 -5.22 12.20 8.41
C ALA A 331 -5.60 10.76 8.02
N LEU A 332 -5.13 9.78 8.80
CA LEU A 332 -5.51 8.39 8.63
C LEU A 332 -7.02 8.21 8.69
N TYR A 333 -7.69 8.78 9.69
CA TYR A 333 -9.14 8.65 9.82
C TYR A 333 -9.90 9.37 8.69
N LYS A 334 -9.42 10.54 8.24
CA LYS A 334 -9.95 11.21 7.05
C LYS A 334 -9.79 10.36 5.78
N SER A 335 -8.64 9.71 5.60
CA SER A 335 -8.40 8.83 4.45
C SER A 335 -9.31 7.60 4.45
N LEU A 336 -9.57 7.01 5.62
CA LEU A 336 -10.53 5.92 5.76
C LEU A 336 -11.95 6.41 5.44
N ALA A 337 -12.36 7.58 5.94
CA ALA A 337 -13.67 8.15 5.64
C ALA A 337 -13.88 8.39 4.14
N LEU A 338 -12.84 8.82 3.42
CA LEU A 338 -12.87 8.94 1.96
C LEU A 338 -12.98 7.57 1.27
N ARG A 339 -12.12 6.61 1.65
CA ARG A 339 -12.08 5.26 1.05
C ARG A 339 -13.40 4.49 1.19
N TYR A 340 -14.09 4.69 2.30
CA TYR A 340 -15.36 4.03 2.61
C TYR A 340 -16.58 4.95 2.38
N LYS A 341 -16.41 6.08 1.69
CA LYS A 341 -17.49 6.99 1.33
C LYS A 341 -18.63 6.23 0.63
N GLY A 342 -19.86 6.49 1.07
CA GLY A 342 -21.07 5.80 0.59
C GLY A 342 -21.25 4.37 1.10
N LYS A 343 -20.26 3.78 1.79
CA LYS A 343 -20.31 2.40 2.31
C LYS A 343 -20.43 2.34 3.82
N ILE A 344 -19.67 3.21 4.52
CA ILE A 344 -19.66 3.35 5.97
C ILE A 344 -19.72 4.85 6.29
N ALA A 345 -20.60 5.25 7.20
CA ALA A 345 -20.64 6.63 7.68
C ALA A 345 -19.62 6.82 8.80
N PHE A 346 -18.85 7.90 8.74
CA PHE A 346 -17.77 8.16 9.71
C PHE A 346 -18.16 9.30 10.65
N GLY A 347 -17.94 9.08 11.95
CA GLY A 347 -18.15 10.04 13.01
C GLY A 347 -16.95 10.12 13.95
N GLU A 348 -16.80 11.23 14.64
CA GLU A 348 -15.77 11.42 15.67
C GLU A 348 -16.37 12.15 16.87
N ALA A 349 -16.13 11.61 18.06
CA ALA A 349 -16.43 12.28 19.33
C ALA A 349 -15.14 12.51 20.10
N LEU A 350 -15.01 13.71 20.67
CA LEU A 350 -13.82 14.11 21.42
C LEU A 350 -13.98 13.76 22.90
N ARG A 351 -12.87 13.41 23.56
CA ARG A 351 -12.82 13.13 25.00
C ARG A 351 -13.33 14.28 25.87
N SER A 352 -13.18 15.53 25.39
CA SER A 352 -13.78 16.71 26.04
C SER A 352 -15.30 16.59 26.21
N ASN A 353 -15.94 15.73 25.42
CA ASN A 353 -17.30 15.28 25.61
C ASN A 353 -17.35 13.82 26.12
N ALA A 354 -17.18 13.66 27.44
CA ALA A 354 -17.22 12.35 28.08
C ALA A 354 -18.61 11.68 28.08
N GLU A 355 -19.67 12.38 27.68
CA GLU A 355 -21.03 11.81 27.64
C GLU A 355 -21.13 10.69 26.61
N ILE A 356 -20.65 10.94 25.39
CA ILE A 356 -20.69 9.95 24.30
C ILE A 356 -19.83 8.74 24.62
N SER A 357 -18.63 8.94 25.20
CA SER A 357 -17.77 7.82 25.56
C SER A 357 -18.34 6.98 26.71
N ARG A 358 -19.05 7.61 27.66
CA ARG A 358 -19.75 6.89 28.74
C ARG A 358 -20.91 6.06 28.20
N GLU A 359 -21.66 6.57 27.21
CA GLU A 359 -22.75 5.83 26.55
C GLU A 359 -22.26 4.48 25.99
N PHE A 360 -21.06 4.44 25.41
CA PHE A 360 -20.45 3.22 24.86
C PHE A 360 -19.54 2.47 25.84
N GLY A 361 -19.47 2.90 27.11
CA GLY A 361 -18.61 2.33 28.13
C GLY A 361 -17.13 2.30 27.72
N VAL A 362 -16.62 3.40 27.17
CA VAL A 362 -15.23 3.54 26.73
C VAL A 362 -14.47 4.49 27.64
N SER A 363 -13.38 3.98 28.21
CA SER A 363 -12.46 4.72 29.08
C SER A 363 -11.07 4.92 28.46
N LYS A 364 -10.70 4.13 27.44
CA LYS A 364 -9.42 4.20 26.73
C LYS A 364 -9.57 4.95 25.41
N TYR A 365 -8.55 5.71 25.05
CA TYR A 365 -8.51 6.51 23.82
C TYR A 365 -7.17 6.28 23.09
N PRO A 366 -7.14 6.37 21.75
CA PRO A 366 -8.32 6.38 20.88
C PRO A 366 -9.01 5.01 20.84
N THR A 367 -10.34 4.99 20.67
CA THR A 367 -11.10 3.75 20.47
C THR A 367 -11.99 3.91 19.23
N LEU A 368 -11.87 3.00 18.27
CA LEU A 368 -12.78 2.93 17.14
C LEU A 368 -13.94 1.97 17.46
N LEU A 369 -15.16 2.46 17.26
CA LEU A 369 -16.40 1.70 17.39
C LEU A 369 -17.01 1.49 16.01
N VAL A 370 -17.50 0.30 15.73
CA VAL A 370 -18.35 0.03 14.56
C VAL A 370 -19.76 -0.26 15.04
N ILE A 371 -20.72 0.49 14.52
CA ILE A 371 -22.13 0.45 14.89
C ILE A 371 -22.93 -0.08 13.71
N CYS A 372 -23.67 -1.16 13.92
CA CYS A 372 -24.44 -1.83 12.87
C CYS A 372 -25.92 -1.44 12.95
N GLY A 373 -26.55 -1.17 11.80
CA GLY A 373 -27.97 -0.81 11.76
C GLY A 373 -28.30 0.56 12.34
N GLY A 374 -27.30 1.38 12.66
CA GLY A 374 -27.50 2.56 13.50
C GLY A 374 -28.02 2.22 14.91
N ASN A 375 -27.90 0.95 15.33
CA ASN A 375 -28.32 0.51 16.65
C ASN A 375 -27.15 0.61 17.62
N LYS A 376 -27.28 1.50 18.61
CA LYS A 376 -26.26 1.72 19.65
C LYS A 376 -26.01 0.51 20.57
N ASP A 377 -26.86 -0.50 20.53
CA ASP A 377 -26.69 -1.75 21.27
C ASP A 377 -25.89 -2.80 20.47
N VAL A 378 -25.73 -2.59 19.16
CA VAL A 378 -24.97 -3.48 18.25
C VAL A 378 -23.67 -2.80 17.87
N VAL A 379 -22.73 -2.83 18.81
CA VAL A 379 -21.45 -2.13 18.72
C VAL A 379 -20.30 -3.12 18.84
N VAL A 380 -19.34 -3.00 17.94
CA VAL A 380 -18.07 -3.75 18.00
C VAL A 380 -16.92 -2.78 18.24
N LYS A 381 -16.16 -3.04 19.30
CA LYS A 381 -14.96 -2.26 19.66
C LYS A 381 -13.75 -2.80 18.90
N TYR A 382 -12.95 -1.91 18.33
CA TYR A 382 -11.68 -2.26 17.72
C TYR A 382 -10.57 -2.24 18.76
N GLU A 383 -9.94 -3.38 19.00
CA GLU A 383 -8.88 -3.57 20.01
C GLU A 383 -7.46 -3.62 19.40
N GLY A 384 -7.35 -3.45 18.08
CA GLY A 384 -6.07 -3.55 17.37
C GLY A 384 -5.30 -2.22 17.27
N GLU A 385 -4.14 -2.27 16.63
CA GLU A 385 -3.33 -1.08 16.36
C GLU A 385 -4.02 -0.11 15.39
N MET A 386 -3.87 1.19 15.63
CA MET A 386 -4.40 2.28 14.78
C MET A 386 -3.56 2.49 13.51
N LYS A 387 -3.33 1.41 12.75
CA LYS A 387 -2.60 1.40 11.47
C LYS A 387 -3.57 1.20 10.30
N SER A 388 -3.29 1.85 9.16
CA SER A 388 -4.17 1.84 7.98
C SER A 388 -4.57 0.44 7.51
N THR A 389 -3.60 -0.49 7.43
CA THR A 389 -3.84 -1.85 6.95
C THR A 389 -4.76 -2.64 7.88
N LYS A 390 -4.54 -2.57 9.20
CA LYS A 390 -5.34 -3.26 10.21
C LYS A 390 -6.75 -2.67 10.30
N LEU A 391 -6.87 -1.35 10.31
CA LEU A 391 -8.17 -0.64 10.32
C LEU A 391 -8.98 -0.93 9.05
N SER A 392 -8.36 -0.86 7.87
CA SER A 392 -9.04 -1.19 6.61
C SER A 392 -9.49 -2.65 6.60
N ARG A 393 -8.65 -3.58 7.05
CA ARG A 393 -9.00 -4.99 7.16
C ARG A 393 -10.19 -5.21 8.10
N PHE A 394 -10.21 -4.51 9.23
CA PHE A 394 -11.31 -4.57 10.19
C PHE A 394 -12.61 -4.01 9.60
N LEU A 395 -12.60 -2.79 9.06
CA LEU A 395 -13.77 -2.15 8.47
C LEU A 395 -14.36 -2.93 7.29
N ASN A 396 -13.51 -3.58 6.49
CA ASN A 396 -13.95 -4.44 5.37
C ASN A 396 -14.85 -5.60 5.82
N GLN A 397 -14.69 -6.11 7.04
CA GLN A 397 -15.52 -7.20 7.56
C GLN A 397 -16.98 -6.75 7.75
N PHE A 398 -17.19 -5.50 8.15
CA PHE A 398 -18.51 -4.91 8.38
C PHE A 398 -19.17 -4.44 7.10
N TYR A 399 -18.39 -3.91 6.15
CA TYR A 399 -18.89 -3.59 4.81
C TYR A 399 -19.60 -4.79 4.16
N SER A 400 -19.06 -6.01 4.32
CA SER A 400 -19.68 -7.25 3.80
C SER A 400 -20.98 -7.67 4.49
N GLY A 401 -21.30 -7.07 5.64
CA GLY A 401 -22.46 -7.40 6.48
C GLY A 401 -22.28 -8.62 7.39
N LYS A 402 -21.28 -9.48 7.15
CA LYS A 402 -21.04 -10.70 7.94
C LYS A 402 -20.76 -10.39 9.40
N ALA A 403 -19.90 -9.41 9.68
CA ALA A 403 -19.54 -9.05 11.05
C ALA A 403 -20.72 -8.41 11.81
N CYS A 404 -21.57 -7.63 11.12
CA CYS A 404 -22.76 -7.07 11.75
C CYS A 404 -23.79 -8.15 12.14
N ALA A 405 -23.99 -9.16 11.29
CA ALA A 405 -24.88 -10.27 11.61
C ALA A 405 -24.39 -11.06 12.83
N ALA A 406 -23.07 -11.30 12.94
CA ALA A 406 -22.47 -12.01 14.06
C ALA A 406 -22.47 -11.20 15.37
N ALA A 407 -22.43 -9.86 15.29
CA ALA A 407 -22.40 -8.98 16.46
C ALA A 407 -23.76 -8.85 17.16
N ILE A 408 -24.86 -9.21 16.51
CA ILE A 408 -26.20 -9.07 17.08
C ILE A 408 -26.46 -10.19 18.07
N LYS A 409 -26.80 -9.80 19.29
CA LYS A 409 -27.45 -10.68 20.25
C LYS A 409 -28.90 -10.82 19.82
N ILE A 410 -29.31 -12.06 19.54
CA ILE A 410 -30.69 -12.41 19.21
C ILE A 410 -31.29 -13.03 20.47
N ASP A 411 -32.31 -12.39 21.02
CA ASP A 411 -33.08 -12.74 22.19
C ASP A 411 -34.57 -12.41 21.97
N ALA A 412 -35.40 -12.69 22.98
CA ALA A 412 -36.85 -12.49 22.90
C ALA A 412 -37.26 -11.00 22.75
N ALA A 413 -36.40 -10.05 23.13
CA ALA A 413 -36.68 -8.62 23.02
C ALA A 413 -36.41 -8.08 21.60
N ASN A 414 -35.67 -8.82 20.75
CA ASN A 414 -35.42 -8.38 19.38
C ASN A 414 -36.65 -8.53 18.49
N ASP A 415 -37.14 -7.40 17.97
CA ASP A 415 -38.18 -7.38 16.94
C ASP A 415 -37.57 -7.65 15.54
N LEU A 416 -37.40 -8.94 15.22
CA LEU A 416 -36.84 -9.40 13.96
C LEU A 416 -37.72 -9.04 12.74
N SER A 417 -39.01 -8.74 12.94
CA SER A 417 -39.93 -8.40 11.85
C SER A 417 -39.58 -7.06 11.17
N LYS A 418 -38.95 -6.15 11.93
CA LYS A 418 -38.46 -4.85 11.45
C LYS A 418 -37.20 -4.95 10.60
N MET A 419 -36.53 -6.10 10.58
CA MET A 419 -35.31 -6.30 9.80
C MET A 419 -35.61 -6.59 8.33
N ARG A 420 -34.68 -6.23 7.45
CA ARG A 420 -34.74 -6.58 6.02
C ARG A 420 -34.46 -8.07 5.86
N VAL A 421 -35.09 -8.73 4.88
CA VAL A 421 -34.88 -10.17 4.59
C VAL A 421 -33.39 -10.49 4.36
N GLY A 422 -32.66 -9.59 3.70
CA GLY A 422 -31.21 -9.76 3.50
C GLY A 422 -30.38 -9.79 4.80
N GLN A 423 -30.82 -9.10 5.85
CA GLN A 423 -30.19 -9.12 7.18
C GLN A 423 -30.51 -10.43 7.90
N LEU A 424 -31.78 -10.85 7.86
CA LEU A 424 -32.22 -12.13 8.43
C LEU A 424 -31.44 -13.32 7.82
N LYS A 425 -31.25 -13.32 6.50
CA LYS A 425 -30.40 -14.31 5.81
C LYS A 425 -28.98 -14.34 6.36
N GLN A 426 -28.36 -13.17 6.57
CA GLN A 426 -26.99 -13.11 7.09
C GLN A 426 -26.89 -13.54 8.55
N ILE A 427 -27.93 -13.34 9.37
CA ILE A 427 -28.00 -13.88 10.74
C ILE A 427 -27.95 -15.41 10.69
N LEU A 428 -28.78 -16.04 9.86
CA LEU A 428 -28.76 -17.51 9.69
C LEU A 428 -27.38 -17.98 9.17
N GLU A 429 -26.86 -17.35 8.12
CA GLU A 429 -25.55 -17.70 7.55
C GLU A 429 -24.41 -17.56 8.57
N SER A 430 -24.48 -16.60 9.49
CA SER A 430 -23.48 -16.42 10.56
C SER A 430 -23.43 -17.59 11.55
N ARG A 431 -24.50 -18.39 11.61
CA ARG A 431 -24.60 -19.63 12.39
C ARG A 431 -24.42 -20.89 11.53
N GLY A 432 -24.06 -20.74 10.26
CA GLY A 432 -23.95 -21.85 9.31
C GLY A 432 -25.28 -22.37 8.79
N GLU A 433 -26.38 -21.68 9.11
CA GLU A 433 -27.73 -22.09 8.74
C GLU A 433 -28.17 -21.44 7.42
N LYS A 434 -29.02 -22.16 6.68
CA LYS A 434 -29.72 -21.64 5.50
C LYS A 434 -31.17 -22.04 5.58
N CYS A 435 -32.07 -21.16 5.17
CA CYS A 435 -33.48 -21.48 5.06
C CYS A 435 -33.86 -21.60 3.59
N LYS A 436 -33.92 -22.84 3.07
CA LYS A 436 -34.29 -23.11 1.67
C LYS A 436 -35.81 -23.03 1.47
N GLU A 437 -36.55 -23.36 2.52
CA GLU A 437 -37.99 -23.35 2.62
C GLU A 437 -38.58 -21.96 2.88
N CYS A 438 -37.77 -20.97 3.26
CA CYS A 438 -38.26 -19.63 3.58
C CYS A 438 -38.56 -18.81 2.31
N VAL A 439 -39.84 -18.50 2.10
CA VAL A 439 -40.34 -17.68 1.00
C VAL A 439 -40.66 -16.27 1.50
N GLU A 440 -41.38 -16.17 2.61
CA GLU A 440 -41.79 -14.92 3.21
C GLU A 440 -40.87 -14.49 4.35
N LYS A 441 -40.92 -13.20 4.72
CA LYS A 441 -40.13 -12.68 5.85
C LYS A 441 -40.43 -13.41 7.16
N ALA A 442 -41.69 -13.78 7.38
CA ALA A 442 -42.14 -14.49 8.57
C ALA A 442 -41.40 -15.83 8.73
N ASP A 443 -41.18 -16.56 7.62
CA ASP A 443 -40.45 -17.83 7.64
C ASP A 443 -39.02 -17.65 8.15
N TYR A 444 -38.33 -16.59 7.70
CA TYR A 444 -36.97 -16.29 8.17
C TYR A 444 -36.96 -15.93 9.65
N VAL A 445 -37.95 -15.16 10.12
CA VAL A 445 -38.07 -14.81 11.55
C VAL A 445 -38.29 -16.07 12.40
N ALA A 446 -39.22 -16.93 11.99
CA ALA A 446 -39.51 -18.20 12.67
C ALA A 446 -38.28 -19.11 12.71
N LYS A 447 -37.57 -19.25 11.58
CA LYS A 447 -36.33 -20.04 11.51
C LYS A 447 -35.26 -19.50 12.46
N ILE A 448 -35.07 -18.17 12.50
CA ILE A 448 -34.10 -17.55 13.41
C ILE A 448 -34.51 -17.79 14.86
N ARG A 449 -35.78 -17.59 15.24
CA ARG A 449 -36.24 -17.88 16.60
C ARG A 449 -36.00 -19.33 17.00
N ALA A 450 -36.28 -20.28 16.10
CA ALA A 450 -36.02 -21.70 16.31
C ALA A 450 -34.52 -22.00 16.50
N VAL A 451 -33.65 -21.49 15.64
CA VAL A 451 -32.18 -21.68 15.71
C VAL A 451 -31.60 -21.10 17.00
N PHE A 452 -32.15 -19.99 17.49
CA PHE A 452 -31.69 -19.32 18.71
C PHE A 452 -32.43 -19.80 19.98
N GLY A 453 -33.33 -20.78 19.87
CA GLY A 453 -34.07 -21.34 21.01
C GLY A 453 -35.03 -20.36 21.68
N ILE A 454 -35.52 -19.35 20.95
CA ILE A 454 -36.43 -18.33 21.46
C ILE A 454 -37.85 -18.83 21.23
N GLY A 455 -38.51 -19.28 22.31
CA GLY A 455 -39.91 -19.70 22.25
C GLY A 455 -40.81 -18.54 21.82
N ASP A 456 -41.79 -18.83 20.96
CA ASP A 456 -42.79 -17.83 20.57
C ASP A 456 -43.64 -17.47 21.79
N THR A 457 -43.43 -16.27 22.35
CA THR A 457 -44.47 -15.61 23.14
C THR A 457 -45.57 -15.19 22.17
N ALA A 458 -46.44 -16.14 21.84
CA ALA A 458 -47.65 -15.88 21.08
C ALA A 458 -48.52 -14.91 21.90
N GLN A 459 -48.73 -13.71 21.36
CA GLN A 459 -49.92 -12.93 21.65
C GLN A 459 -51.12 -13.74 21.15
N GLN A 460 -51.78 -14.44 22.06
CA GLN A 460 -53.08 -15.03 21.83
C GLN A 460 -54.11 -13.90 21.96
N PRO A 461 -54.86 -13.53 20.91
CA PRO A 461 -55.98 -12.59 21.09
C PRO A 461 -57.03 -13.26 21.98
N PRO A 462 -57.68 -12.54 22.91
CA PRO A 462 -58.78 -13.10 23.67
C PRO A 462 -59.94 -13.36 22.71
N HIS A 463 -60.18 -14.63 22.40
CA HIS A 463 -61.45 -15.05 21.81
C HIS A 463 -62.53 -14.87 22.88
N SER A 464 -63.46 -13.99 22.56
CA SER A 464 -64.75 -13.83 23.21
C SER A 464 -65.52 -15.16 23.16
N GLU A 465 -65.81 -15.73 24.32
CA GLU A 465 -66.87 -16.73 24.46
C GLU A 465 -68.19 -16.00 24.74
N LEU A 466 -69.16 -16.24 23.85
CA LEU A 466 -70.59 -16.01 24.01
C LEU A 466 -71.23 -17.28 24.56
#